data_AF-A0A7Z1PBA5-F1
#
_entry.id   AF-A0A7Z1PBA5-F1
#
_cell.length_a   1.000
_cell.length_b   1.000
_cell.length_c   1.000
_cell.angle_alpha   90.00
_cell.angle_beta   90.00
_cell.angle_gamma   90.00
#
_symmetry.space_group_name_H-M   'P 1'
#
loop_
_entity.id
_entity.type
_entity.pdbx_description
1 polymer ?
#
loop_
_entity_poly.entity_id
_entity_poly.type
_entity_poly.pdbx_seq_one_letter_code
_entity_poly.pdbx_strand_id
1 'polypeptide(L)' 'MNQVQLNEFGLAESLESALAQINALASVAHHTITSSGGSVYLDEAALLLVTLKNLAQESERYRAEWEKLISRGRG' A
#
# COMPACT_ATOMS: atom_id res chain seq x y z
N MET A 1 9.84 1.88 20.89
CA MET A 1 8.76 0.90 20.64
C MET A 1 9.41 -0.35 20.08
N ASN A 2 9.25 -1.50 20.74
CA ASN A 2 9.75 -2.77 20.22
C ASN A 2 8.99 -3.07 18.91
N GLN A 3 9.71 -3.16 17.79
CA GLN A 3 9.13 -3.66 16.55
C GLN A 3 8.82 -5.15 16.76
N VAL A 4 7.55 -5.46 17.01
CA VAL A 4 7.06 -6.83 16.94
C VAL A 4 7.29 -7.29 15.50
N GLN A 5 8.23 -8.22 15.29
CA GLN A 5 8.43 -8.84 13.98
C GLN A 5 7.22 -9.74 13.70
N LEU A 6 6.49 -9.42 12.64
CA LEU A 6 5.41 -10.26 12.13
C LEU A 6 6.01 -11.55 11.54
N ASN A 7 5.33 -12.68 11.74
CA ASN A 7 5.65 -13.93 11.08
C ASN A 7 5.16 -13.91 9.61
N GLU A 8 5.43 -14.97 8.86
CA GLU A 8 5.08 -15.08 7.43
C GLU A 8 3.57 -14.89 7.17
N PHE A 9 2.72 -15.40 8.06
CA PHE A 9 1.26 -15.27 7.95
C PHE A 9 0.81 -13.82 8.21
N GLY A 10 1.30 -13.19 9.28
CA GLY A 10 0.98 -11.80 9.59
C GLY A 10 1.50 -10.80 8.56
N LEU A 11 2.63 -11.09 7.91
CA LEU A 11 3.14 -10.30 6.78
C LEU A 11 2.28 -10.46 5.53
N ALA A 12 1.81 -11.68 5.24
CA ALA A 12 0.92 -11.94 4.10
C ALA A 12 -0.43 -11.21 4.26
N GLU A 13 -1.05 -11.29 5.44
CA GLU A 13 -2.31 -10.55 5.73
C GLU A 13 -2.11 -9.03 5.64
N SER A 14 -0.98 -8.52 6.15
CA SER A 14 -0.67 -7.08 6.08
C SER A 14 -0.45 -6.60 4.64
N LEU A 15 0.23 -7.41 3.82
CA LEU A 15 0.44 -7.13 2.40
C LEU A 15 -0.88 -7.17 1.62
N GLU A 16 -1.74 -8.16 1.85
CA GLU A 16 -3.07 -8.24 1.23
C GLU A 16 -3.92 -7.02 1.57
N SER A 17 -3.95 -6.62 2.85
CA SER A 17 -4.68 -5.43 3.30
C SER A 17 -4.15 -4.16 2.63
N ALA A 18 -2.83 -3.99 2.54
CA ALA A 18 -2.22 -2.83 1.91
C ALA A 18 -2.54 -2.76 0.40
N LEU A 19 -2.50 -3.90 -0.30
CA LEU A 19 -2.88 -3.99 -1.71
C LEU A 19 -4.37 -3.65 -1.94
N ALA A 20 -5.26 -4.11 -1.07
CA ALA A 20 -6.68 -3.76 -1.14
C ALA A 20 -6.91 -2.24 -0.96
N GLN A 21 -6.20 -1.62 0.00
CA GLN A 21 -6.27 -0.18 0.25
C GLN A 21 -5.73 0.63 -0.93
N ILE A 22 -4.64 0.18 -1.56
CA ILE A 22 -4.09 0.79 -2.78
C ILE A 22 -5.13 0.74 -3.91
N ASN A 23 -5.75 -0.41 -4.16
CA ASN A 23 -6.74 -0.54 -5.22
C ASN A 23 -7.97 0.37 -4.99
N ALA A 24 -8.44 0.47 -3.75
CA ALA A 24 -9.56 1.35 -3.39
C ALA A 24 -9.21 2.83 -3.64
N LEU A 25 -8.05 3.30 -3.16
CA LEU A 25 -7.61 4.67 -3.33
C LEU A 25 -7.36 5.04 -4.79
N ALA A 26 -6.82 4.11 -5.61
CA ALA A 26 -6.59 4.33 -7.02
C ALA A 26 -7.91 4.48 -7.78
N SER A 27 -8.91 3.66 -7.42
CA SER A 27 -10.25 3.74 -7.98
C SER A 27 -10.93 5.08 -7.63
N VAL A 28 -10.80 5.53 -6.38
CA VAL A 28 -11.32 6.83 -5.94
C VAL A 28 -10.60 7.98 -6.65
N ALA A 29 -9.26 7.97 -6.69
CA ALA A 29 -8.49 9.00 -7.38
C ALA A 29 -8.88 9.09 -8.87
N HIS A 30 -9.02 7.95 -9.55
CA HIS A 30 -9.45 7.91 -10.93
C HIS A 30 -10.86 8.47 -11.11
N HIS A 31 -11.82 8.09 -10.26
CA HIS A 31 -13.18 8.61 -10.28
C HIS A 31 -13.21 10.13 -10.02
N THR A 32 -12.47 10.61 -9.03
CA THR A 32 -12.36 12.02 -8.69
C THR A 32 -11.81 12.82 -9.87
N ILE A 33 -10.73 12.35 -10.52
CA ILE A 33 -10.12 13.04 -11.67
C ILE A 33 -11.06 13.05 -12.90
N THR A 34 -11.73 11.93 -13.18
CA THR A 34 -12.57 11.78 -14.39
C THR A 34 -13.94 12.43 -14.29
N SER A 35 -14.52 12.50 -13.09
CA SER A 35 -15.83 13.14 -12.85
C SER A 35 -15.74 14.66 -12.73
N SER A 36 -14.56 15.21 -12.41
CA SER A 36 -14.37 16.63 -12.23
C SER A 36 -13.79 17.28 -13.48
N GLY A 37 -14.69 17.72 -14.35
CA GLY A 37 -14.34 18.67 -15.40
C GLY A 37 -13.75 19.96 -14.81
N GLY A 38 -12.43 20.03 -14.68
CA GLY A 38 -11.66 21.24 -14.41
C GLY A 38 -11.64 21.74 -12.96
N SER A 39 -10.55 21.43 -12.26
CA SER A 39 -9.79 22.33 -11.38
C SER A 39 -9.93 22.26 -9.85
N VAL A 40 -11.05 21.89 -9.23
CA VAL A 40 -11.13 21.96 -7.74
C VAL A 40 -10.63 20.69 -7.04
N TYR A 41 -10.84 19.52 -7.64
CA TYR A 41 -10.53 18.23 -7.01
C TYR A 41 -9.14 17.68 -7.34
N LEU A 42 -8.30 18.46 -8.05
CA LEU A 42 -6.93 18.07 -8.37
C LEU A 42 -6.04 17.99 -7.13
N ASP A 43 -6.26 18.85 -6.13
CA ASP A 43 -5.54 18.80 -4.87
C ASP A 43 -5.93 17.55 -4.04
N GLU A 44 -7.21 17.19 -4.03
CA GLU A 44 -7.67 15.94 -3.42
C GLU A 44 -7.11 14.72 -4.15
N ALA A 45 -7.10 14.74 -5.48
CA ALA A 45 -6.46 13.70 -6.29
C ALA A 45 -4.95 13.60 -6.01
N ALA A 46 -4.24 14.72 -5.84
CA ALA A 46 -2.83 14.73 -5.46
C ALA A 46 -2.60 14.12 -4.08
N LEU A 47 -3.47 14.39 -3.10
CA LEU A 47 -3.41 13.79 -1.77
C LEU A 47 -3.69 12.27 -1.81
N LEU A 48 -4.65 11.84 -2.61
CA LEU A 48 -4.92 10.41 -2.84
C LEU A 48 -3.72 9.71 -3.50
N LEU A 49 -3.08 10.35 -4.48
CA LEU A 49 -1.86 9.84 -5.13
C LEU A 49 -0.67 9.73 -4.16
N VAL A 50 -0.49 10.71 -3.27
CA VAL A 50 0.55 10.63 -2.22
C VAL A 50 0.25 9.49 -1.25
N THR A 51 -1.01 9.31 -0.87
CA THR A 51 -1.43 8.22 0.04
C THR A 51 -1.20 6.85 -0.61
N LEU A 52 -1.54 6.71 -1.89
CA LEU A 52 -1.24 5.51 -2.69
C LEU A 52 0.25 5.17 -2.70
N LYS A 53 1.10 6.17 -2.95
CA LYS A 53 2.55 6.00 -2.97
C LYS A 53 3.07 5.47 -1.63
N ASN A 54 2.59 6.02 -0.51
CA ASN A 54 3.03 5.59 0.82
C ASN A 54 2.64 4.14 1.11
N LEU A 55 1.41 3.75 0.79
CA LEU A 55 0.95 2.36 0.97
C LEU A 55 1.71 1.38 0.08
N ALA A 56 2.06 1.78 -1.15
CA ALA A 56 2.87 0.95 -2.05
C ALA A 56 4.27 0.72 -1.48
N GLN A 57 4.89 1.75 -0.89
CA GLN A 57 6.18 1.62 -0.21
C GLN A 57 6.11 0.71 1.01
N GLU A 58 5.02 0.77 1.77
CA GLU A 58 4.79 -0.10 2.92
C GLU A 58 4.57 -1.56 2.50
N SER A 59 3.82 -1.78 1.42
CA SER A 59 3.63 -3.10 0.80
C SER A 59 4.96 -3.71 0.35
N GLU A 60 5.82 -2.93 -0.30
CA GLU A 60 7.15 -3.40 -0.71
C GLU A 60 8.03 -3.74 0.49
N ARG A 61 7.91 -2.99 1.59
CA ARG A 61 8.58 -3.33 2.84
C ARG A 61 8.09 -4.67 3.40
N TYR A 62 6.77 -4.92 3.41
CA TYR A 62 6.23 -6.22 3.85
C TYR A 62 6.71 -7.37 2.96
N ARG A 63 6.75 -7.18 1.63
CA ARG A 63 7.31 -8.14 0.68
C ARG A 63 8.77 -8.46 0.99
N ALA A 64 9.59 -7.44 1.21
CA ALA A 64 11.01 -7.62 1.53
C ALA A 64 11.25 -8.27 2.91
N GLU A 65 10.40 -7.99 3.89
CA GLU A 65 10.43 -8.67 5.20
C GLU A 65 10.04 -10.15 5.06
N TRP A 66 9.04 -10.46 4.22
CA TRP A 66 8.64 -11.84 3.94
C TRP A 66 9.74 -12.64 3.22
N GLU A 67 10.41 -12.05 2.22
CA GLU A 67 11.51 -12.67 1.50
C GLU A 67 12.69 -13.06 2.42
N LYS A 68 12.93 -12.28 3.49
CA LYS A 68 13.92 -12.60 4.53
C LYS A 68 13.52 -13.80 5.40
N LEU A 69 12.23 -14.04 5.60
CA LEU A 69 11.76 -15.22 6.33
C LEU A 69 11.94 -16.49 5.49
N ILE A 70 11.61 -16.43 4.19
CA ILE A 70 11.77 -17.57 3.28
C ILE A 70 13.25 -17.97 3.14
N SER A 71 14.16 -16.99 3.04
CA SER A 71 15.60 -17.28 2.90
C SER A 71 16.22 -17.90 4.16
N ARG A 72 15.70 -17.62 5.36
CA ARG A 72 16.11 -18.27 6.62
C ARG A 72 15.69 -19.74 6.71
N GLY A 73 14.60 -20.14 6.05
CA GLY A 73 14.13 -21.53 6.04
C GLY A 73 14.88 -22.46 5.06
N ARG A 74 15.79 -21.92 4.25
CA ARG A 74 16.61 -22.68 3.27
C ARG A 74 18.07 -22.88 3.72
N GLY A 75 18.41 -22.51 4.95
CA GLY A 75 19.72 -22.70 5.57
C GLY A 75 19.81 -24.00 6.36
#